data_AF-A0A959NVQ7-F1
#
_entry.id   AF-A0A959NVQ7-F1
#
_cell.length_a   1.000
_cell.length_b   1.000
_cell.length_c   1.000
_cell.angle_alpha   90.00
_cell.angle_beta   90.00
_cell.angle_gamma   90.00
#
_symmetry.space_group_name_H-M   'P 1'
#
loop_
_entity.id
_entity.type
_entity.pdbx_description
1 polymer ?
#
loop_
_entity_poly.entity_id
_entity_poly.type
_entity_poly.pdbx_seq_one_letter_code
_entity_poly.pdbx_strand_id
1 'polypeptide(L)' 'NVVRGDHLWGIAKKKDHYGNGFAWPKIYNANRDKIKNPDLIYPKQVLTVPNLTEEETAKYQKLKANYKPAPMQ' A
#
# COMPACT_ATOMS: atom_id res chain seq x y z
N ASN A 1 -12.38 3.76 -1.58
CA ASN A 1 -12.84 3.91 -0.18
C ASN A 1 -12.33 2.77 0.67
N VAL A 2 -11.81 3.08 1.86
CA VAL A 2 -11.39 2.08 2.86
C VAL A 2 -12.64 1.41 3.45
N VAL A 3 -12.62 0.09 3.62
CA VAL A 3 -13.65 -0.68 4.33
C VAL A 3 -13.07 -1.33 5.59
N ARG A 4 -13.91 -1.79 6.52
CA ARG A 4 -13.43 -2.39 7.77
C ARG A 4 -12.64 -3.68 7.45
N GLY A 5 -11.37 -3.74 7.86
CA GLY A 5 -10.44 -4.82 7.53
C GLY A 5 -9.49 -4.52 6.35
N ASP A 6 -9.71 -3.43 5.62
CA ASP A 6 -8.69 -2.90 4.71
C ASP A 6 -7.51 -2.38 5.52
N HIS A 7 -6.33 -2.56 4.95
CA HIS A 7 -5.05 -2.10 5.47
C HIS A 7 -4.24 -1.59 4.28
N LEU A 8 -3.24 -0.75 4.52
CA LEU A 8 -2.51 -0.05 3.45
C LEU A 8 -1.90 -1.00 2.41
N TRP A 9 -1.46 -2.20 2.83
CA TRP A 9 -0.94 -3.24 1.94
C TRP A 9 -2.01 -3.75 0.97
N GLY A 10 -3.24 -4.02 1.44
CA GLY A 10 -4.35 -4.45 0.60
C GLY A 10 -4.73 -3.42 -0.45
N ILE A 11 -4.72 -2.13 -0.07
CA ILE A 11 -4.96 -1.02 -0.99
C ILE A 11 -3.86 -0.98 -2.06
N ALA A 12 -2.59 -0.95 -1.66
CA ALA A 12 -1.47 -0.94 -2.60
C ALA A 12 -1.45 -2.16 -3.55
N LYS A 13 -1.93 -3.32 -3.09
CA LYS A 13 -2.02 -4.56 -3.87
C LYS A 13 -3.11 -4.53 -4.94
N LYS A 14 -4.08 -3.61 -4.88
CA LYS A 14 -5.14 -3.50 -5.90
C LYS A 14 -4.52 -3.23 -7.27
N LYS A 15 -5.04 -3.89 -8.31
CA LYS A 15 -4.58 -3.74 -9.70
C LYS A 15 -4.77 -2.31 -10.24
N ASP A 16 -5.78 -1.61 -9.74
CA ASP A 16 -6.11 -0.22 -10.07
C ASP A 16 -5.12 0.80 -9.48
N HIS A 17 -4.27 0.37 -8.55
CA HIS A 17 -3.27 1.20 -7.89
C HIS A 17 -1.87 0.77 -8.37
N TYR A 18 -1.17 -0.05 -7.57
CA TYR A 18 0.19 -0.48 -7.93
C TYR A 18 0.27 -1.96 -8.30
N GLY A 19 -0.77 -2.75 -8.05
CA GLY A 19 -0.72 -4.22 -8.17
C GLY A 19 0.33 -4.86 -7.25
N ASN A 20 0.80 -4.12 -6.25
CA ASN A 20 1.91 -4.50 -5.40
C ASN A 20 1.75 -3.93 -4.00
N GLY A 21 1.48 -4.81 -3.04
CA GLY A 21 1.30 -4.43 -1.66
C GLY A 21 2.53 -3.75 -1.06
N PHE A 22 3.76 -4.05 -1.51
CA PHE A 22 4.99 -3.45 -0.98
C PHE A 22 5.10 -1.94 -1.16
N ALA A 23 4.31 -1.36 -2.07
CA ALA A 23 4.26 0.08 -2.30
C ALA A 23 3.34 0.83 -1.31
N TRP A 24 2.77 0.13 -0.31
CA TRP A 24 1.98 0.74 0.76
C TRP A 24 2.66 1.90 1.52
N PRO A 25 3.99 1.91 1.76
CA PRO A 25 4.65 3.02 2.47
C PRO A 25 4.56 4.33 1.68
N LYS A 26 4.44 4.25 0.34
CA LYS A 26 4.28 5.42 -0.50
C LYS A 26 2.93 6.09 -0.29
N ILE A 27 1.87 5.28 -0.18
CA ILE A 27 0.52 5.76 0.15
C ILE A 27 0.54 6.42 1.52
N TYR A 28 1.17 5.78 2.50
CA TYR A 28 1.32 6.35 3.84
C TYR A 28 2.04 7.70 3.80
N ASN A 29 3.19 7.77 3.11
CA ASN A 29 3.98 9.00 3.03
C ASN A 29 3.20 10.15 2.36
N ALA A 30 2.44 9.86 1.30
CA ALA A 30 1.61 10.86 0.63
C ALA A 30 0.41 11.32 1.48
N ASN A 31 -0.02 10.50 2.43
CA ASN A 31 -1.13 10.81 3.33
C ASN A 31 -0.67 11.02 4.78
N ARG A 32 0.61 11.30 5.01
CA ARG A 32 1.17 11.51 6.37
C ARG A 32 0.46 12.61 7.15
N ASP A 33 -0.08 13.60 6.44
CA ASP A 33 -0.94 14.64 6.98
C ASP A 33 -2.28 14.10 7.52
N LYS A 34 -2.85 13.09 6.84
CA LYS A 34 -4.16 12.49 7.15
C LYS A 34 -4.07 11.22 8.01
N ILE A 35 -2.94 10.52 7.96
CA ILE A 35 -2.69 9.26 8.66
C ILE A 35 -1.57 9.50 9.67
N LYS A 36 -1.93 9.62 10.95
CA LYS A 36 -0.95 9.70 12.04
C LYS A 36 -0.31 8.35 12.35
N ASN A 37 -1.08 7.27 12.22
CA ASN A 37 -0.60 5.91 12.46
C ASN A 37 -0.96 5.03 11.24
N PRO A 38 0.01 4.41 10.55
CA PRO A 38 -0.23 3.61 9.36
C PRO A 38 -1.14 2.40 9.61
N ASP A 39 -1.23 1.93 10.85
CA ASP A 39 -2.09 0.82 11.25
C ASP A 39 -3.54 1.26 11.52
N LEU A 40 -3.75 2.56 11.79
CA LEU A 40 -5.07 3.13 12.05
C LEU A 40 -5.59 3.86 10.81
N ILE A 41 -6.23 3.11 9.91
CA ILE A 41 -7.01 3.67 8.82
C ILE A 41 -8.51 3.43 9.03
N TYR A 42 -9.32 4.44 8.76
CA TYR A 42 -10.75 4.39 9.02
C TYR A 42 -11.56 4.13 7.74
N PRO A 43 -12.68 3.40 7.83
CA PRO A 43 -13.57 3.23 6.70
C PRO A 43 -14.09 4.59 6.19
N LYS A 44 -14.31 4.69 4.87
CA LYS A 44 -14.65 5.94 4.14
C LYS A 44 -13.54 7.01 4.08
N GLN A 45 -12.37 6.74 4.63
CA GLN A 45 -11.23 7.63 4.46
C GLN A 45 -10.79 7.66 2.99
N VAL A 46 -10.60 8.88 2.46
CA VAL A 46 -10.07 9.12 1.11
C VAL A 46 -8.57 9.27 1.22
N LEU A 47 -7.84 8.32 0.62
CA LEU A 47 -6.37 8.31 0.59
C LEU A 47 -5.89 8.63 -0.82
N THR A 48 -4.90 9.51 -0.90
CA THR A 48 -4.22 9.83 -2.15
C THR A 48 -3.23 8.72 -2.49
N VAL A 49 -3.35 8.14 -3.67
CA VAL A 49 -2.43 7.11 -4.16
C VAL A 49 -1.55 7.74 -5.24
N PRO A 50 -0.32 8.19 -4.92
CA PRO A 50 0.56 8.82 -5.91
C PRO A 50 1.11 7.79 -6.91
N ASN A 51 1.33 8.17 -8.17
CA ASN A 51 2.00 7.26 -9.09
C ASN A 51 3.44 6.95 -8.64
N LEU A 52 3.84 5.69 -8.78
CA LEU A 52 5.21 5.27 -8.54
C LEU A 52 6.09 5.74 -9.69
N THR A 53 7.30 6.19 -9.37
CA THR A 53 8.33 6.36 -10.39
C THR A 53 8.77 5.00 -10.92
N GLU A 54 9.44 4.98 -12.08
CA GLU A 54 9.98 3.75 -12.66
C GLU A 54 10.94 3.03 -11.69
N GLU A 55 11.75 3.80 -10.96
CA GLU A 55 12.69 3.30 -9.97
C GLU A 55 11.98 2.65 -8.78
N GLU A 56 10.96 3.31 -8.23
CA GLU A 56 10.16 2.77 -7.13
C GLU A 56 9.38 1.53 -7.58
N THR A 57 8.82 1.57 -8.78
CA THR A 57 8.14 0.42 -9.39
C THR A 57 9.10 -0.76 -9.47
N ALA A 58 10.28 -0.60 -10.06
CA ALA A 58 11.28 -1.66 -10.15
C ALA A 58 11.71 -2.17 -8.77
N LYS A 59 11.91 -1.28 -7.80
CA LYS A 59 12.24 -1.63 -6.40
C LYS A 59 11.14 -2.50 -5.78
N TYR A 60 9.89 -2.07 -5.83
CA TYR A 60 8.77 -2.81 -5.24
C TYR A 60 8.50 -4.11 -5.98
N GLN A 61 8.65 -4.15 -7.31
CA GLN A 61 8.52 -5.39 -8.09
C GLN A 61 9.60 -6.42 -7.70
N LYS A 62 10.86 -5.99 -7.53
CA LYS A 62 11.94 -6.87 -7.02
C LYS A 62 11.62 -7.38 -5.62
N LEU A 63 11.13 -6.53 -4.72
CA LEU A 63 10.71 -6.93 -3.37
C LEU A 63 9.59 -7.98 -3.41
N LYS A 64 8.57 -7.77 -4.27
CA LYS A 64 7.48 -8.72 -4.46
C LYS A 64 7.97 -10.07 -5.00
N ALA A 65 8.91 -10.07 -5.94
CA ALA A 65 9.47 -11.30 -6.49
C ALA A 65 10.31 -12.08 -5.46
N ASN A 66 11.03 -11.37 -4.58
CA ASN A 66 11.82 -11.99 -3.52
C ASN A 66 10.99 -12.38 -2.29
N TYR A 67 9.82 -11.77 -2.11
CA TYR A 67 8.97 -12.05 -0.97
C TYR A 67 8.33 -13.42 -1.06
N LYS A 68 8.79 -14.33 -0.20
CA LYS A 68 8.10 -15.58 0.12
C LYS A 68 7.11 -15.26 1.23
N PRO A 69 5.79 -15.32 0.99
CA PRO A 69 4.85 -15.15 2.08
C PRO A 69 5.13 -16.23 3.13
N ALA A 70 5.15 -15.84 4.40
CA ALA A 70 5.08 -16.83 5.47
C ALA A 70 3.84 -17.70 5.20
N PRO A 71 3.93 -19.04 5.37
CA PRO A 71 2.74 -19.87 5.28
C PRO A 71 1.70 -19.27 6.21
N MET A 72 0.51 -18.96 5.67
CA MET A 72 -0.60 -18.53 6.50
C MET A 72 -0.88 -19.70 7.44
N GLN A 73 -0.58 -19.50 8.74
CA GLN A 73 -0.84 -20.48 9.81
C GLN A 73 -2.32 -20.85 9.85
#